data_AF-A0A957K857-F1
#
_entry.id   AF-A0A957K857-F1
#
_cell.length_a   1.000
_cell.length_b   1.000
_cell.length_c   1.000
_cell.angle_alpha   90.00
_cell.angle_beta   90.00
_cell.angle_gamma   90.00
#
_symmetry.space_group_name_H-M   'P 1'
#
loop_
_entity.id
_entity.type
_entity.pdbx_description
1 polymer ?
#
loop_
_entity_poly.entity_id
_entity_poly.type
_entity_poly.pdbx_seq_one_letter_code
_entity_poly.pdbx_strand_id
1 'polypeptide(L)'
;QSVLVYAAQETELLTALERSPALAVYTYDSRERVLEVATSAEEAELALIIPQTAIAQYETGEPIVLEGHLMYWLNAAERAEIKALVESELASELDRPVTLNLSGNDIYFDADQYFFVFSATIALLFVTIMIGISMVPNLMVEEKQTRTLDALLVSPASPAHLVAGKALAGLFYGLLGCIAVFALFGFLILQWWLAILAAVLAVLLLVAVGLLLGSYVSGRSQLQLIGWFVVLPLLLPVVLVALRGLVPDGAVAVMEWIPTVLIATLFRLSLTPNVTISHYGLPLLVVVVSILVAFTLVVQLVRRQDRR
;
A
#
# COMPACT_ATOMS: atom_id res chain seq x y z
N GLN A 1 2.86 19.95 -19.75
CA GLN A 1 2.90 19.73 -18.29
C GLN A 1 1.53 20.10 -17.72
N SER A 2 0.91 19.25 -16.89
CA SER A 2 -0.37 19.59 -16.24
C SER A 2 -0.13 20.41 -14.97
N VAL A 3 -0.85 21.52 -14.82
CA VAL A 3 -0.74 22.45 -13.69
C VAL A 3 -2.13 22.68 -13.10
N LEU A 4 -2.31 22.27 -11.84
CA LEU A 4 -3.52 22.51 -11.08
C LEU A 4 -3.36 23.86 -10.37
N VAL A 5 -4.21 24.84 -10.64
CA VAL A 5 -4.05 26.20 -10.12
C VAL A 5 -5.18 26.56 -9.19
N TYR A 6 -4.82 27.07 -8.01
CA TYR A 6 -5.73 27.81 -7.15
C TYR A 6 -5.33 29.29 -7.12
N ALA A 7 -6.28 30.15 -7.47
CA ALA A 7 -6.18 31.59 -7.30
C ALA A 7 -7.37 32.07 -6.46
N ALA A 8 -7.11 32.86 -5.41
CA ALA A 8 -8.19 33.42 -4.58
C ALA A 8 -9.04 34.47 -5.34
N GLN A 9 -8.50 35.02 -6.43
CA GLN A 9 -9.15 35.99 -7.33
C GLN A 9 -8.66 35.76 -8.76
N GLU A 10 -9.51 36.02 -9.76
CA GLU A 10 -9.07 36.10 -11.16
C GLU A 10 -7.97 37.16 -11.28
N THR A 11 -6.82 36.76 -11.78
CA THR A 11 -5.60 37.57 -11.81
C THR A 11 -4.90 37.44 -13.15
N GLU A 12 -4.15 38.47 -13.53
CA GLU A 12 -3.36 38.46 -14.77
C GLU A 12 -2.32 37.31 -14.79
N LEU A 13 -1.87 36.89 -13.60
CA LEU A 13 -1.08 35.66 -13.38
C LEU A 13 -1.80 34.39 -13.82
N LEU A 14 -3.10 34.26 -13.52
CA LEU A 14 -3.92 33.13 -13.95
C LEU A 14 -4.13 33.16 -15.47
N THR A 15 -4.42 34.34 -16.02
CA THR A 15 -4.59 34.49 -17.47
C THR A 15 -3.29 34.22 -18.25
N ALA A 16 -2.12 34.56 -17.69
CA ALA A 16 -0.82 34.23 -18.28
C ALA A 16 -0.57 32.71 -18.30
N LEU A 17 -0.96 32.00 -17.24
CA LEU A 17 -0.88 30.54 -17.20
C LEU A 17 -1.79 29.88 -18.25
N GLU A 18 -3.03 30.34 -18.36
CA GLU A 18 -4.00 29.80 -19.33
C GLU A 18 -3.61 30.07 -20.79
N ARG A 19 -2.78 31.08 -21.06
CA ARG A 19 -2.28 31.41 -22.41
C ARG A 19 -1.11 30.56 -22.84
N SER A 20 -0.34 29.97 -21.92
CA SER A 20 0.82 29.16 -22.28
C SER A 20 0.39 27.87 -23.00
N PRO A 21 0.86 27.62 -24.24
CA PRO A 21 0.54 26.39 -24.97
C PRO A 21 1.27 25.15 -24.43
N ALA A 22 2.26 25.33 -23.54
CA ALA A 22 3.04 24.25 -22.94
C ALA A 22 2.40 23.69 -21.64
N LEU A 23 1.43 24.41 -21.07
CA LEU A 23 0.81 24.11 -19.80
C LEU A 23 -0.68 23.77 -19.98
N ALA A 24 -1.10 22.63 -19.44
CA ALA A 24 -2.52 22.29 -19.32
C ALA A 24 -2.99 22.77 -17.94
N VAL A 25 -3.69 23.91 -17.91
CA VAL A 25 -4.09 24.58 -16.67
C VAL A 25 -5.50 24.18 -16.26
N TYR A 26 -5.65 23.71 -15.03
CA TYR A 26 -6.94 23.39 -14.43
C TYR A 26 -7.18 24.24 -13.18
N THR A 27 -8.23 25.05 -13.21
CA THR A 27 -8.57 25.98 -12.14
C THR A 27 -9.59 25.39 -11.17
N TYR A 28 -9.40 25.66 -9.87
CA TYR A 28 -10.31 25.20 -8.82
C TYR A 28 -10.67 26.34 -7.87
N ASP A 29 -11.87 26.26 -7.28
CA ASP A 29 -12.43 27.32 -6.43
C ASP A 29 -11.84 27.37 -5.01
N SER A 30 -11.06 26.35 -4.60
CA SER A 30 -10.50 26.28 -3.25
C SER A 30 -9.13 25.61 -3.22
N ARG A 31 -8.28 26.08 -2.30
CA ARG A 31 -6.97 25.49 -2.00
C ARG A 31 -7.07 24.01 -1.65
N GLU A 32 -8.04 23.65 -0.80
CA GLU A 32 -8.24 22.28 -0.33
C GLU A 32 -8.54 21.33 -1.49
N ARG A 33 -9.37 21.76 -2.46
CA ARG A 33 -9.72 20.96 -3.62
C ARG A 33 -8.55 20.74 -4.59
N VAL A 34 -7.68 21.75 -4.77
CA VAL A 34 -6.45 21.57 -5.56
C VAL A 34 -5.54 20.53 -4.94
N LEU A 35 -5.34 20.62 -3.62
CA LEU A 35 -4.50 19.66 -2.91
C LEU A 35 -5.13 18.26 -2.92
N GLU A 36 -6.44 18.14 -2.73
CA GLU A 36 -7.16 16.86 -2.82
C GLU A 36 -7.00 16.22 -4.20
N VAL A 37 -7.25 16.95 -5.29
CA VAL A 37 -7.06 16.43 -6.64
C VAL A 37 -5.59 16.05 -6.88
N ALA A 38 -4.66 16.91 -6.46
CA ALA A 38 -3.24 16.64 -6.58
C ALA A 38 -2.80 15.39 -5.80
N THR A 39 -3.43 15.05 -4.67
CA THR A 39 -3.14 13.82 -3.91
C THR A 39 -3.60 12.55 -4.62
N SER A 40 -4.56 12.69 -5.55
CA SER A 40 -5.13 11.61 -6.36
C SER A 40 -4.54 11.53 -7.78
N ALA A 41 -3.75 12.52 -8.19
CA ALA A 41 -3.20 12.63 -9.54
C ALA A 41 -2.16 11.52 -9.82
N GLU A 42 -2.37 10.78 -10.92
CA GLU A 42 -1.50 9.69 -11.36
C GLU A 42 -0.24 10.19 -12.09
N GLU A 43 -0.28 11.41 -12.63
CA GLU A 43 0.84 12.07 -13.29
C GLU A 43 1.52 13.09 -12.37
N ALA A 44 2.73 13.50 -12.74
CA ALA A 44 3.47 14.55 -12.04
C ALA A 44 2.83 15.92 -12.29
N GLU A 45 1.75 16.22 -11.56
CA GLU A 45 1.04 17.48 -11.66
C GLU A 45 1.60 18.52 -10.68
N LEU A 46 1.83 19.74 -11.16
CA LEU A 46 2.22 20.86 -10.31
C LEU A 46 0.95 21.51 -9.76
N ALA A 47 0.75 21.43 -8.44
CA ALA A 47 -0.28 22.19 -7.76
C ALA A 47 0.26 23.58 -7.40
N LEU A 48 -0.19 24.59 -8.12
CA LEU A 48 0.21 25.99 -7.95
C LEU A 48 -0.81 26.74 -7.11
N ILE A 49 -0.35 27.35 -6.03
CA ILE A 49 -1.14 28.25 -5.20
C ILE A 49 -0.62 29.66 -5.42
N ILE A 50 -1.51 30.56 -5.86
CA ILE A 50 -1.21 31.98 -6.02
C ILE A 50 -1.60 32.70 -4.72
N PRO A 51 -0.63 33.05 -3.85
CA PRO A 51 -0.94 33.75 -2.60
C PRO A 51 -1.31 35.21 -2.88
N GLN A 52 -2.08 35.83 -1.99
CA GLN A 52 -2.42 37.26 -2.11
C GLN A 52 -1.17 38.16 -2.12
N THR A 53 -0.07 37.71 -1.50
CA THR A 53 1.22 38.39 -1.55
C THR A 53 1.82 38.42 -2.95
N ALA A 54 1.62 37.38 -3.77
CA ALA A 54 2.09 37.35 -5.16
C ALA A 54 1.31 38.35 -6.04
N ILE A 55 0.02 38.55 -5.75
CA ILE A 55 -0.82 39.56 -6.40
C ILE A 55 -0.31 40.96 -6.06
N ALA A 56 -0.05 41.23 -4.78
CA ALA A 56 0.53 42.51 -4.35
C ALA A 56 1.93 42.75 -4.95
N GLN A 57 2.78 41.73 -5.03
CA GLN A 57 4.11 41.80 -5.65
C GLN A 57 4.04 42.13 -7.14
N TYR A 58 3.04 41.58 -7.85
CA TYR A 58 2.80 41.91 -9.25
C TYR A 58 2.46 43.40 -9.43
N GLU A 59 1.57 43.94 -8.59
CA GLU A 59 1.15 45.34 -8.62
C GLU A 59 2.27 46.31 -8.21
N THR A 60 3.15 45.91 -7.28
CA THR A 60 4.27 46.74 -6.80
C THR A 60 5.55 46.62 -7.63
N GLY A 61 5.63 45.65 -8.54
CA GLY A 61 6.81 45.39 -9.38
C GLY A 61 7.94 44.64 -8.68
N GLU A 62 7.65 43.98 -7.56
CA GLU A 62 8.58 43.09 -6.86
C GLU A 62 8.64 41.69 -7.51
N PRO A 63 9.73 40.92 -7.30
CA PRO A 63 9.83 39.56 -7.82
C PRO A 63 8.71 38.67 -7.25
N ILE A 64 7.98 38.03 -8.16
CA ILE A 64 6.76 37.26 -7.84
C ILE A 64 7.17 35.88 -7.31
N VAL A 65 6.73 35.55 -6.10
CA VAL A 65 6.98 34.23 -5.50
C VAL A 65 5.68 33.43 -5.46
N LEU A 66 5.66 32.29 -6.16
CA LEU A 66 4.52 31.37 -6.19
C LEU A 66 4.79 30.13 -5.34
N GLU A 67 3.74 29.62 -4.68
CA GLU A 67 3.82 28.38 -3.91
C GLU A 67 3.50 27.21 -4.84
N GLY A 68 4.51 26.39 -5.14
CA GLY A 68 4.34 25.17 -5.91
C GLY A 68 4.36 23.95 -4.99
N HIS A 69 3.39 23.07 -5.15
CA HIS A 69 3.28 21.80 -4.47
C HIS A 69 3.45 20.67 -5.49
N LEU A 70 4.35 19.74 -5.17
CA LEU A 70 4.67 18.60 -6.03
C LEU A 70 4.63 17.32 -5.21
N MET A 71 4.34 16.22 -5.89
CA MET A 71 4.34 14.90 -5.27
C MET A 71 5.72 14.54 -4.68
N TYR A 72 5.72 13.94 -3.50
CA TYR A 72 6.96 13.67 -2.76
C TYR A 72 7.92 12.71 -3.48
N TRP A 73 7.40 11.82 -4.34
CA TRP A 73 8.18 10.78 -5.03
C TRP A 73 9.02 11.32 -6.18
N LEU A 74 8.79 12.56 -6.62
CA LEU A 74 9.59 13.18 -7.68
C LEU A 74 11.01 13.42 -7.20
N ASN A 75 11.98 13.00 -8.01
CA ASN A 75 13.39 13.17 -7.71
C ASN A 75 13.79 14.65 -7.83
N ALA A 76 14.90 15.04 -7.19
CA ALA A 76 15.37 16.43 -7.20
C ALA A 76 15.59 16.99 -8.63
N ALA A 77 16.01 16.14 -9.56
CA ALA A 77 16.18 16.51 -10.97
C ALA A 77 14.84 16.80 -11.66
N GLU A 78 13.84 15.94 -11.50
CA GLU A 78 12.50 16.09 -12.09
C GLU A 78 11.79 17.32 -11.52
N ARG A 79 11.91 17.56 -10.20
CA ARG A 79 11.38 18.76 -9.56
C ARG A 79 12.04 20.04 -10.11
N ALA A 80 13.35 20.02 -10.34
CA ALA A 80 14.08 21.14 -10.92
C ALA A 80 13.68 21.40 -12.38
N GLU A 81 13.42 20.34 -13.15
CA GLU A 81 12.94 20.41 -14.54
C GLU A 81 11.53 21.02 -14.60
N ILE A 82 10.59 20.52 -13.80
CA ILE A 82 9.22 21.06 -13.72
C ILE A 82 9.25 22.52 -13.27
N LYS A 83 10.07 22.84 -12.26
CA LYS A 83 10.27 24.20 -11.79
C LYS A 83 10.75 25.12 -12.91
N ALA A 84 11.83 24.74 -13.60
CA ALA A 84 12.43 25.56 -14.64
C ALA A 84 11.48 25.78 -15.83
N LEU A 85 10.73 24.74 -16.22
CA LEU A 85 9.75 24.83 -17.29
C LEU A 85 8.68 25.87 -16.95
N VAL A 86 8.06 25.77 -15.78
CA VAL A 86 6.97 26.68 -15.39
C VAL A 86 7.47 28.09 -15.12
N GLU A 87 8.65 28.27 -14.52
CA GLU A 87 9.28 29.59 -14.36
C GLU A 87 9.57 30.24 -15.72
N SER A 88 10.05 29.48 -16.71
CA SER A 88 10.37 30.02 -18.04
C SER A 88 9.12 30.44 -18.83
N GLU A 89 8.04 29.65 -18.77
CA GLU A 89 6.77 29.94 -19.45
C GLU A 89 6.10 31.17 -18.83
N LEU A 90 6.03 31.21 -17.49
CA LEU A 90 5.50 32.38 -16.77
C LEU A 90 6.33 33.63 -17.02
N ALA A 91 7.65 33.53 -17.03
CA ALA A 91 8.51 34.67 -17.30
C ALA A 91 8.37 35.21 -18.73
N SER A 92 8.13 34.32 -19.70
CA SER A 92 7.87 34.70 -21.09
C SER A 92 6.53 35.41 -21.25
N GLU A 93 5.48 34.94 -20.58
CA GLU A 93 4.12 35.51 -20.70
C GLU A 93 3.94 36.81 -19.90
N LEU A 94 4.63 36.94 -18.75
CA LEU A 94 4.53 38.11 -17.87
C LEU A 94 5.62 39.17 -18.11
N ASP A 95 6.60 38.88 -18.98
CA ASP A 95 7.82 39.67 -19.23
C ASP A 95 8.56 40.05 -17.92
N ARG A 96 8.48 39.18 -16.92
CA ARG A 96 8.99 39.40 -15.55
C ARG A 96 9.49 38.10 -14.92
N PRO A 97 10.55 38.12 -14.11
CA PRO A 97 11.03 36.92 -13.43
C PRO A 97 10.03 36.45 -12.37
N VAL A 98 9.60 35.18 -12.49
CA VAL A 98 8.77 34.49 -11.50
C VAL A 98 9.60 33.41 -10.82
N THR A 99 9.50 33.30 -9.50
CA THR A 99 10.19 32.26 -8.73
C THR A 99 9.18 31.32 -8.08
N LEU A 100 9.36 30.02 -8.30
CA LEU A 100 8.60 28.95 -7.70
C LEU A 100 9.26 28.46 -6.40
N ASN A 101 8.55 28.61 -5.30
CA ASN A 101 8.93 28.03 -4.02
C ASN A 101 8.32 26.64 -3.85
N LEU A 102 9.18 25.62 -3.91
CA LEU A 102 8.85 24.20 -3.71
C LEU A 102 9.27 23.70 -2.31
N SER A 103 9.92 24.54 -1.50
CA SER A 103 10.53 24.08 -0.24
C SER A 103 9.47 23.82 0.83
N GLY A 104 9.38 22.57 1.30
CA GLY A 104 8.42 22.14 2.34
C GLY A 104 6.99 21.86 1.83
N ASN A 105 6.78 21.87 0.51
CA ASN A 105 5.47 21.76 -0.13
C ASN A 105 5.23 20.38 -0.78
N ASP A 106 5.67 19.31 -0.10
CA ASP A 106 5.49 17.94 -0.58
C ASP A 106 4.02 17.48 -0.46
N ILE A 107 3.46 17.00 -1.55
CA ILE A 107 2.15 16.32 -1.58
C ILE A 107 2.39 14.82 -1.38
N TYR A 108 1.61 14.24 -0.47
CA TYR A 108 1.58 12.81 -0.24
C TYR A 108 0.28 12.23 -0.77
N PHE A 109 0.30 10.98 -1.20
CA PHE A 109 -0.88 10.31 -1.74
C PHE A 109 -1.97 10.18 -0.67
N ASP A 110 -3.23 10.32 -1.11
CA ASP A 110 -4.32 9.74 -0.35
C ASP A 110 -4.27 8.23 -0.52
N ALA A 111 -3.91 7.53 0.55
CA ALA A 111 -3.81 6.08 0.54
C ALA A 111 -5.13 5.39 0.17
N ASP A 112 -6.29 6.03 0.34
CA ASP A 112 -7.62 5.46 0.05
C ASP A 112 -7.98 5.58 -1.44
N GLN A 113 -7.44 6.57 -2.15
CA GLN A 113 -7.85 6.89 -3.52
C GLN A 113 -6.76 6.58 -4.57
N TYR A 114 -5.49 6.54 -4.15
CA TYR A 114 -4.40 6.40 -5.11
C TYR A 114 -4.24 4.96 -5.62
N PHE A 115 -4.38 4.79 -6.94
CA PHE A 115 -4.38 3.48 -7.61
C PHE A 115 -3.12 2.64 -7.32
N PHE A 116 -1.94 3.26 -7.30
CA PHE A 116 -0.69 2.54 -7.02
C PHE A 116 -0.57 2.10 -5.56
N VAL A 117 -1.14 2.85 -4.60
CA VAL A 117 -1.18 2.44 -3.18
C VAL A 117 -2.09 1.21 -3.02
N PHE A 118 -3.27 1.24 -3.65
CA PHE A 118 -4.16 0.09 -3.68
C PHE A 118 -3.47 -1.13 -4.34
N SER A 119 -2.83 -0.92 -5.50
CA SER A 119 -2.12 -1.97 -6.23
C SER A 119 -0.96 -2.57 -5.44
N ALA A 120 -0.16 -1.76 -4.73
CA ALA A 120 0.91 -2.24 -3.87
C ALA A 120 0.37 -3.10 -2.72
N THR A 121 -0.74 -2.69 -2.11
CA THR A 121 -1.40 -3.42 -1.02
C THR A 121 -1.93 -4.77 -1.49
N ILE A 122 -2.61 -4.78 -2.65
CA ILE A 122 -3.12 -6.02 -3.25
C ILE A 122 -1.96 -6.91 -3.70
N ALA A 123 -0.89 -6.37 -4.27
CA ALA A 123 0.29 -7.15 -4.68
C ALA A 123 0.94 -7.85 -3.48
N LEU A 124 1.13 -7.14 -2.36
CA LEU A 124 1.67 -7.72 -1.13
C LEU A 124 0.81 -8.87 -0.62
N LEU A 125 -0.50 -8.65 -0.49
CA LEU A 125 -1.42 -9.68 -0.03
C LEU A 125 -1.51 -10.84 -1.01
N PHE A 126 -1.59 -10.57 -2.30
CA PHE A 126 -1.69 -11.61 -3.32
C PHE A 126 -0.46 -12.51 -3.32
N VAL A 127 0.75 -11.95 -3.29
CA VAL A 127 2.00 -12.72 -3.23
C VAL A 127 2.05 -13.58 -1.96
N THR A 128 1.71 -13.01 -0.81
CA THR A 128 1.70 -13.77 0.46
C THR A 128 0.63 -14.86 0.48
N ILE A 129 -0.56 -14.63 -0.10
CA ILE A 129 -1.63 -15.63 -0.24
C ILE A 129 -1.17 -16.75 -1.18
N MET A 130 -0.61 -16.41 -2.33
CA MET A 130 -0.15 -17.41 -3.29
C MET A 130 0.92 -18.30 -2.67
N ILE A 131 1.91 -17.75 -1.98
CA ILE A 131 2.95 -18.55 -1.33
C ILE A 131 2.37 -19.36 -0.16
N GLY A 132 1.55 -18.73 0.68
CA GLY A 132 0.93 -19.38 1.83
C GLY A 132 0.02 -20.55 1.47
N ILE A 133 -0.79 -20.43 0.41
CA ILE A 133 -1.79 -21.45 0.01
C ILE A 133 -1.24 -22.44 -1.01
N SER A 134 -0.31 -22.04 -1.88
CA SER A 134 0.21 -22.97 -2.89
C SER A 134 1.45 -23.73 -2.42
N MET A 135 2.39 -23.08 -1.75
CA MET A 135 3.69 -23.71 -1.47
C MET A 135 3.67 -24.50 -0.17
N VAL A 136 3.26 -23.85 0.93
CA VAL A 136 3.34 -24.42 2.29
C VAL A 136 2.54 -25.71 2.45
N PRO A 137 1.29 -25.82 1.97
CA PRO A 137 0.53 -27.06 2.14
C PRO A 137 0.97 -28.14 1.16
N ASN A 138 1.54 -27.80 -0.01
CA ASN A 138 2.12 -28.79 -0.91
C ASN A 138 3.28 -29.53 -0.25
N LEU A 139 4.14 -28.83 0.51
CA LEU A 139 5.20 -29.46 1.32
C LEU A 139 4.63 -30.43 2.36
N MET A 140 3.38 -30.25 2.79
CA MET A 140 2.74 -31.09 3.80
C MET A 140 2.03 -32.30 3.17
N VAL A 141 1.37 -32.08 2.03
CA VAL A 141 0.74 -33.15 1.22
C VAL A 141 1.81 -34.08 0.63
N GLU A 142 2.95 -33.55 0.20
CA GLU A 142 4.06 -34.33 -0.32
C GLU A 142 4.62 -35.33 0.71
N GLU A 143 4.80 -34.91 1.95
CA GLU A 143 5.25 -35.80 3.03
C GLU A 143 4.21 -36.87 3.39
N LYS A 144 2.91 -36.55 3.33
CA LYS A 144 1.82 -37.54 3.47
C LYS A 144 1.84 -38.58 2.36
N GLN A 145 2.07 -38.15 1.12
CA GLN A 145 2.07 -39.03 -0.05
C GLN A 145 3.30 -39.93 -0.11
N THR A 146 4.46 -39.44 0.34
CA THR A 146 5.74 -40.17 0.29
C THR A 146 5.96 -41.10 1.49
N ARG A 147 5.02 -41.17 2.46
CA ARG A 147 5.17 -41.87 3.75
C ARG A 147 6.42 -41.47 4.54
N THR A 148 7.02 -40.32 4.25
CA THR A 148 8.15 -39.79 5.03
C THR A 148 7.71 -39.28 6.40
N LEU A 149 6.41 -38.95 6.55
CA LEU A 149 5.79 -38.75 7.87
C LEU A 149 5.94 -40.00 8.75
N ASP A 150 5.67 -41.20 8.23
CA ASP A 150 5.79 -42.45 8.99
C ASP A 150 7.26 -42.74 9.40
N ALA A 151 8.22 -42.30 8.59
CA ALA A 151 9.65 -42.40 8.92
C ALA A 151 10.13 -41.35 9.94
N LEU A 152 9.50 -40.17 9.96
CA LEU A 152 9.75 -39.12 10.97
C LEU A 152 9.09 -39.43 12.32
N LEU A 153 8.02 -40.23 12.36
CA LEU A 153 7.37 -40.70 13.59
C LEU A 153 8.19 -41.73 14.38
N VAL A 154 9.25 -42.28 13.78
CA VAL A 154 10.24 -43.14 14.47
C VAL A 154 11.39 -42.33 15.08
N SER A 155 11.45 -41.03 14.77
CA SER A 155 12.38 -40.06 15.34
C SER A 155 11.68 -39.30 16.49
N PRO A 156 12.37 -38.93 17.59
CA PRO A 156 11.80 -38.17 18.70
C PRO A 156 11.51 -36.69 18.36
N ALA A 157 11.01 -36.41 17.15
CA ALA A 157 10.64 -35.07 16.73
C ALA A 157 9.20 -34.76 17.17
N SER A 158 9.03 -33.77 18.04
CA SER A 158 7.68 -33.39 18.46
C SER A 158 6.91 -32.75 17.29
N PRO A 159 5.58 -32.93 17.19
CA PRO A 159 4.75 -32.32 16.13
C PRO A 159 4.92 -30.79 15.98
N ALA A 160 5.33 -30.10 17.06
CA ALA A 160 5.62 -28.67 17.03
C ALA A 160 6.88 -28.33 16.22
N HIS A 161 7.92 -29.18 16.23
CA HIS A 161 9.14 -28.97 15.45
C HIS A 161 8.89 -29.12 13.95
N LEU A 162 8.04 -30.09 13.55
CA LEU A 162 7.63 -30.26 12.17
C LEU A 162 6.89 -29.01 11.65
N VAL A 163 5.91 -28.53 12.42
CA VAL A 163 5.16 -27.32 12.09
C VAL A 163 6.08 -26.10 12.03
N ALA A 164 7.00 -25.95 12.99
CA ALA A 164 7.95 -24.84 13.02
C ALA A 164 8.90 -24.85 11.82
N GLY A 165 9.44 -26.00 11.41
CA GLY A 165 10.30 -26.12 10.24
C GLY A 165 9.60 -25.71 8.95
N LYS A 166 8.35 -26.15 8.77
CA LYS A 166 7.53 -25.75 7.60
C LYS A 166 7.13 -24.28 7.66
N ALA A 167 6.80 -23.77 8.84
CA ALA A 167 6.48 -22.37 9.02
C ALA A 167 7.68 -21.48 8.67
N LEU A 168 8.90 -21.88 9.06
CA LEU A 168 10.14 -21.19 8.71
C LEU A 168 10.40 -21.21 7.20
N ALA A 169 10.18 -22.34 6.53
CA ALA A 169 10.29 -22.41 5.08
C ALA A 169 9.28 -21.46 4.41
N GLY A 170 8.01 -21.53 4.81
CA GLY A 170 6.97 -20.61 4.32
C GLY A 170 7.29 -19.14 4.58
N LEU A 171 7.86 -18.83 5.74
CA LEU A 171 8.32 -17.49 6.09
C LEU A 171 9.42 -17.00 5.14
N PHE A 172 10.43 -17.84 4.89
CA PHE A 172 11.54 -17.50 3.99
C PHE A 172 11.06 -17.20 2.57
N TYR A 173 10.27 -18.09 1.97
CA TYR A 173 9.74 -17.88 0.62
C TYR A 173 8.75 -16.70 0.57
N GLY A 174 7.90 -16.56 1.57
CA GLY A 174 6.95 -15.45 1.67
C GLY A 174 7.64 -14.09 1.74
N LEU A 175 8.71 -13.98 2.53
CA LEU A 175 9.51 -12.77 2.62
C LEU A 175 10.28 -12.47 1.33
N LEU A 176 10.80 -13.49 0.64
CA LEU A 176 11.37 -13.30 -0.71
C LEU A 176 10.34 -12.71 -1.68
N GLY A 177 9.10 -13.18 -1.62
CA GLY A 177 8.00 -12.59 -2.40
C GLY A 177 7.73 -11.14 -2.03
N CYS A 178 7.75 -10.80 -0.73
CA CYS A 178 7.57 -9.42 -0.26
C CYS A 178 8.72 -8.50 -0.72
N ILE A 179 9.96 -9.01 -0.78
CA ILE A 179 11.10 -8.25 -1.32
C ILE A 179 10.87 -7.85 -2.78
N ALA A 180 10.30 -8.74 -3.60
CA ALA A 180 9.95 -8.40 -4.98
C ALA A 180 8.89 -7.29 -5.04
N VAL A 181 7.89 -7.31 -4.16
CA VAL A 181 6.88 -6.24 -4.06
C VAL A 181 7.53 -4.92 -3.62
N PHE A 182 8.43 -4.95 -2.64
CA PHE A 182 9.15 -3.76 -2.18
C PHE A 182 10.12 -3.22 -3.22
N ALA A 183 10.69 -4.06 -4.08
CA ALA A 183 11.52 -3.60 -5.19
C ALA A 183 10.70 -2.82 -6.23
N LEU A 184 9.44 -3.20 -6.45
CA LEU A 184 8.56 -2.55 -7.42
C LEU A 184 7.85 -1.31 -6.85
N PHE A 185 7.40 -1.38 -5.61
CA PHE A 185 6.57 -0.35 -4.96
C PHE A 185 7.28 0.41 -3.84
N GLY A 186 8.59 0.21 -3.67
CA GLY A 186 9.36 0.82 -2.57
C GLY A 186 9.33 2.34 -2.54
N PHE A 187 9.14 2.98 -3.69
CA PHE A 187 9.00 4.44 -3.79
C PHE A 187 7.74 4.98 -3.07
N LEU A 188 6.71 4.13 -2.88
CA LEU A 188 5.49 4.48 -2.15
C LEU A 188 5.68 4.43 -0.62
N ILE A 189 6.72 3.74 -0.14
CA ILE A 189 6.88 3.42 1.28
C ILE A 189 7.54 4.59 2.02
N LEU A 190 6.80 5.18 2.96
CA LEU A 190 7.28 6.24 3.84
C LEU A 190 7.82 5.69 5.16
N GLN A 191 7.20 4.64 5.70
CA GLN A 191 7.51 4.03 6.99
C GLN A 191 7.94 2.57 6.84
N TRP A 192 9.21 2.37 6.46
CA TRP A 192 9.77 1.04 6.18
C TRP A 192 9.59 0.01 7.30
N TRP A 193 9.69 0.43 8.56
CA TRP A 193 9.51 -0.46 9.70
C TRP A 193 8.10 -1.05 9.76
N LEU A 194 7.08 -0.26 9.42
CA LEU A 194 5.68 -0.70 9.44
C LEU A 194 5.36 -1.55 8.19
N ALA A 195 5.96 -1.21 7.04
CA ALA A 195 5.84 -2.03 5.83
C ALA A 195 6.42 -3.44 6.04
N ILE A 196 7.62 -3.53 6.62
CA ILE A 196 8.28 -4.81 6.94
C ILE A 196 7.45 -5.58 7.97
N LEU A 197 6.94 -4.90 9.01
CA LEU A 197 6.08 -5.53 10.01
C LEU A 197 4.81 -6.10 9.38
N ALA A 198 4.12 -5.33 8.54
CA ALA A 198 2.92 -5.78 7.84
C ALA A 198 3.21 -6.99 6.93
N ALA A 199 4.33 -6.99 6.21
CA ALA A 199 4.77 -8.12 5.39
C ALA A 199 5.05 -9.38 6.22
N VAL A 200 5.76 -9.27 7.35
CA VAL A 200 6.01 -10.41 8.25
C VAL A 200 4.69 -10.97 8.79
N LEU A 201 3.77 -10.10 9.24
CA LEU A 201 2.46 -10.52 9.74
C LEU A 201 1.60 -11.18 8.65
N ALA A 202 1.61 -10.63 7.44
CA ALA A 202 0.95 -11.23 6.27
C ALA A 202 1.46 -12.65 6.01
N VAL A 203 2.78 -12.81 5.91
CA VAL A 203 3.37 -14.12 5.67
C VAL A 203 3.04 -15.09 6.80
N LEU A 204 3.20 -14.70 8.07
CA LEU A 204 2.90 -15.57 9.21
C LEU A 204 1.43 -16.03 9.24
N LEU A 205 0.49 -15.11 9.02
CA LEU A 205 -0.94 -15.44 8.99
C LEU A 205 -1.23 -16.46 7.87
N LEU A 206 -0.70 -16.22 6.67
CA LEU A 206 -1.04 -17.04 5.51
C LEU A 206 -0.29 -18.35 5.44
N VAL A 207 0.90 -18.41 6.04
CA VAL A 207 1.58 -19.67 6.35
C VAL A 207 0.75 -20.50 7.33
N ALA A 208 0.18 -19.89 8.38
CA ALA A 208 -0.69 -20.61 9.32
C ALA A 208 -1.95 -21.14 8.62
N VAL A 209 -2.60 -20.33 7.79
CA VAL A 209 -3.75 -20.76 6.97
C VAL A 209 -3.36 -21.89 6.01
N GLY A 210 -2.22 -21.77 5.34
CA GLY A 210 -1.67 -22.80 4.46
C GLY A 210 -1.46 -24.13 5.18
N LEU A 211 -0.84 -24.11 6.35
CA LEU A 211 -0.65 -25.30 7.18
C LEU A 211 -1.99 -25.92 7.62
N LEU A 212 -2.99 -25.10 7.97
CA LEU A 212 -4.35 -25.60 8.24
C LEU A 212 -4.93 -26.32 7.03
N LEU A 213 -4.79 -25.78 5.82
CA LEU A 213 -5.27 -26.45 4.61
C LEU A 213 -4.52 -27.75 4.33
N GLY A 214 -3.19 -27.75 4.43
CA GLY A 214 -2.35 -28.94 4.19
C GLY A 214 -2.61 -30.05 5.21
N SER A 215 -3.07 -29.68 6.40
CA SER A 215 -3.49 -30.63 7.42
C SER A 215 -4.80 -31.33 7.07
N TYR A 216 -5.77 -30.63 6.48
CA TYR A 216 -7.08 -31.21 6.16
C TYR A 216 -7.09 -31.98 4.83
N VAL A 217 -6.26 -31.58 3.88
CA VAL A 217 -6.27 -32.15 2.51
C VAL A 217 -5.28 -33.31 2.39
N SER A 218 -5.70 -34.35 1.64
CA SER A 218 -4.89 -35.56 1.42
C SER A 218 -4.26 -35.63 0.02
N GLY A 219 -4.74 -34.86 -0.95
CA GLY A 219 -4.28 -34.91 -2.34
C GLY A 219 -3.95 -33.55 -2.94
N ARG A 220 -2.91 -33.49 -3.80
CA ARG A 220 -2.45 -32.24 -4.45
C ARG A 220 -3.52 -31.59 -5.33
N SER A 221 -4.30 -32.37 -6.08
CA SER A 221 -5.39 -31.86 -6.92
C SER A 221 -6.53 -31.23 -6.09
N GLN A 222 -6.88 -31.88 -4.96
CA GLN A 222 -7.86 -31.35 -4.03
C GLN A 222 -7.36 -30.07 -3.35
N LEU A 223 -6.05 -29.97 -3.07
CA LEU A 223 -5.45 -28.79 -2.48
C LEU A 223 -5.55 -27.58 -3.42
N GLN A 224 -5.29 -27.77 -4.72
CA GLN A 224 -5.43 -26.70 -5.71
C GLN A 224 -6.88 -26.22 -5.83
N LEU A 225 -7.85 -27.14 -5.86
CA LEU A 225 -9.27 -26.79 -5.92
C LEU A 225 -9.72 -26.01 -4.67
N ILE A 226 -9.46 -26.56 -3.47
CA ILE A 226 -9.85 -25.92 -2.21
C ILE A 226 -9.10 -24.61 -1.99
N GLY A 227 -7.82 -24.55 -2.39
CA GLY A 227 -7.00 -23.35 -2.26
C GLY A 227 -7.65 -22.14 -2.91
N TRP A 228 -8.21 -22.28 -4.12
CA TRP A 228 -8.92 -21.19 -4.80
C TRP A 228 -10.16 -20.70 -4.04
N PHE A 229 -10.93 -21.61 -3.43
CA PHE A 229 -12.06 -21.24 -2.57
C PHE A 229 -11.64 -20.55 -1.28
N VAL A 230 -10.38 -20.69 -0.85
CA VAL A 230 -9.84 -20.03 0.34
C VAL A 230 -9.23 -18.67 0.01
N VAL A 231 -8.68 -18.50 -1.19
CA VAL A 231 -8.16 -17.20 -1.66
C VAL A 231 -9.28 -16.14 -1.66
N LEU A 232 -10.46 -16.50 -2.18
CA LEU A 232 -11.58 -15.57 -2.31
C LEU A 232 -11.98 -14.91 -0.98
N PRO A 233 -12.33 -15.64 0.10
CA PRO A 233 -12.71 -15.01 1.38
C PRO A 233 -11.56 -14.29 2.09
N LEU A 234 -10.30 -14.53 1.72
CA LEU A 234 -9.15 -13.82 2.27
C LEU A 234 -8.90 -12.47 1.57
N LEU A 235 -9.08 -12.43 0.25
CA LEU A 235 -8.80 -11.25 -0.57
C LEU A 235 -10.02 -10.35 -0.77
N LEU A 236 -11.21 -10.93 -0.94
CA LEU A 236 -12.45 -10.21 -1.24
C LEU A 236 -12.78 -9.12 -0.21
N PRO A 237 -12.67 -9.34 1.12
CA PRO A 237 -12.97 -8.29 2.09
C PRO A 237 -12.09 -7.06 1.94
N VAL A 238 -10.82 -7.23 1.56
CA VAL A 238 -9.88 -6.12 1.35
C VAL A 238 -10.34 -5.25 0.19
N VAL A 239 -10.78 -5.88 -0.91
CA VAL A 239 -11.30 -5.17 -2.08
C VAL A 239 -12.62 -4.46 -1.76
N LEU A 240 -13.54 -5.13 -1.04
CA LEU A 240 -14.82 -4.54 -0.68
C LEU A 240 -14.69 -3.36 0.27
N VAL A 241 -13.75 -3.41 1.22
CA VAL A 241 -13.45 -2.28 2.11
C VAL A 241 -12.79 -1.13 1.35
N ALA A 242 -11.94 -1.42 0.36
CA ALA A 242 -11.38 -0.38 -0.52
C ALA A 242 -12.46 0.32 -1.36
N LEU A 243 -13.54 -0.38 -1.72
CA LEU A 243 -14.70 0.18 -2.43
C LEU A 243 -15.75 0.79 -1.48
N ARG A 244 -15.33 1.36 -0.35
CA ARG A 244 -16.21 2.08 0.58
C ARG A 244 -17.03 3.12 -0.19
N GLY A 245 -18.35 3.16 0.06
CA GLY A 245 -19.31 3.97 -0.69
C GLY A 245 -20.16 3.17 -1.70
N LEU A 246 -19.70 1.99 -2.13
CA LEU A 246 -20.52 1.04 -2.91
C LEU A 246 -21.08 -0.11 -2.06
N VAL A 247 -20.46 -0.36 -0.90
CA VAL A 247 -20.82 -1.45 0.03
C VAL A 247 -21.52 -0.86 1.25
N PRO A 248 -22.60 -1.48 1.78
CA PRO A 248 -23.28 -1.01 2.98
C PRO A 248 -22.33 -0.90 4.19
N ASP A 249 -22.44 0.20 4.95
CA ASP A 249 -21.55 0.51 6.08
C ASP A 249 -21.49 -0.61 7.13
N GLY A 250 -22.63 -1.27 7.40
CA GLY A 250 -22.69 -2.39 8.33
C GLY A 250 -21.85 -3.60 7.89
N ALA A 251 -21.73 -3.85 6.58
CA ALA A 251 -20.91 -4.93 6.05
C ALA A 251 -19.42 -4.57 6.08
N VAL A 252 -19.08 -3.32 5.75
CA VAL A 252 -17.71 -2.78 5.84
C VAL A 252 -17.22 -2.87 7.29
N ALA A 253 -18.02 -2.43 8.25
CA ALA A 253 -17.68 -2.46 9.67
C ALA A 253 -17.37 -3.87 10.20
N VAL A 254 -17.98 -4.92 9.64
CA VAL A 254 -17.65 -6.31 9.99
C VAL A 254 -16.37 -6.77 9.30
N MET A 255 -16.21 -6.44 8.01
CA MET A 255 -15.04 -6.83 7.22
C MET A 255 -13.74 -6.20 7.71
N GLU A 256 -13.79 -5.00 8.28
CA GLU A 256 -12.64 -4.32 8.88
C GLU A 256 -11.96 -5.12 9.99
N TRP A 257 -12.67 -6.03 10.66
CA TRP A 257 -12.11 -6.89 11.70
C TRP A 257 -11.45 -8.15 11.16
N ILE A 258 -11.53 -8.42 9.86
CA ILE A 258 -10.89 -9.57 9.25
C ILE A 258 -9.37 -9.34 9.24
N PRO A 259 -8.54 -10.30 9.71
CA PRO A 259 -7.10 -10.09 9.85
C PRO A 259 -6.40 -9.68 8.56
N THR A 260 -6.86 -10.14 7.40
CA THR A 260 -6.30 -9.73 6.10
C THR A 260 -6.56 -8.26 5.79
N VAL A 261 -7.73 -7.73 6.17
CA VAL A 261 -8.06 -6.30 6.05
C VAL A 261 -7.21 -5.48 7.01
N LEU A 262 -7.04 -5.93 8.26
CA LEU A 262 -6.18 -5.24 9.22
C LEU A 262 -4.72 -5.19 8.76
N ILE A 263 -4.21 -6.25 8.13
CA ILE A 263 -2.86 -6.28 7.54
C ILE A 263 -2.75 -5.32 6.36
N ALA A 264 -3.77 -5.26 5.48
CA ALA A 264 -3.84 -4.24 4.43
C ALA A 264 -3.80 -2.82 5.02
N THR A 265 -4.57 -2.56 6.08
CA THR A 265 -4.57 -1.27 6.79
C THR A 265 -3.19 -0.94 7.36
N LEU A 266 -2.53 -1.90 8.02
CA LEU A 266 -1.16 -1.71 8.54
C LEU A 266 -0.16 -1.39 7.41
N PHE A 267 -0.26 -2.08 6.28
CA PHE A 267 0.58 -1.79 5.13
C PHE A 267 0.27 -0.41 4.53
N ARG A 268 -1.01 -0.03 4.39
CA ARG A 268 -1.41 1.29 3.89
C ARG A 268 -0.95 2.43 4.79
N LEU A 269 -1.01 2.24 6.11
CA LEU A 269 -0.43 3.18 7.08
C LEU A 269 1.08 3.38 6.85
N SER A 270 1.79 2.36 6.35
CA SER A 270 3.21 2.50 6.03
C SER A 270 3.50 3.45 4.87
N LEU A 271 2.48 3.78 4.08
CA LEU A 271 2.53 4.67 2.92
C LEU A 271 2.05 6.09 3.26
N THR A 272 1.66 6.35 4.52
CA THR A 272 1.10 7.63 4.98
C THR A 272 2.13 8.43 5.80
N PRO A 273 2.25 9.76 5.60
CA PRO A 273 3.08 10.61 6.44
C PRO A 273 2.42 10.75 7.84
N ASN A 274 3.18 10.53 8.91
CA ASN A 274 2.76 10.68 10.32
C ASN A 274 1.89 9.54 10.89
N VAL A 275 2.50 8.39 11.15
CA VAL A 275 1.85 7.28 11.85
C VAL A 275 2.05 7.38 13.37
N THR A 276 0.96 7.51 14.11
CA THR A 276 0.94 7.41 15.59
C THR A 276 0.46 6.03 16.05
N ILE A 277 0.87 5.60 17.26
CA ILE A 277 0.47 4.34 17.91
C ILE A 277 -1.05 4.12 17.95
N SER A 278 -1.84 5.18 18.07
CA SER A 278 -3.30 5.13 18.04
C SER A 278 -3.85 4.52 16.75
N HIS A 279 -3.17 4.70 15.62
CA HIS A 279 -3.62 4.24 14.31
C HIS A 279 -3.37 2.74 14.08
N TYR A 280 -2.28 2.19 14.62
CA TYR A 280 -1.88 0.80 14.34
C TYR A 280 -1.93 -0.14 15.55
N GLY A 281 -2.02 0.37 16.78
CA GLY A 281 -1.92 -0.45 17.99
C GLY A 281 -2.99 -1.53 18.10
N LEU A 282 -4.26 -1.16 17.88
CA LEU A 282 -5.37 -2.12 17.92
C LEU A 282 -5.35 -3.10 16.73
N PRO A 283 -5.20 -2.66 15.46
CA PRO A 283 -5.03 -3.57 14.32
C PRO A 283 -3.89 -4.57 14.52
N LEU A 284 -2.73 -4.09 14.99
CA LEU A 284 -1.56 -4.92 15.26
C LEU A 284 -1.87 -6.01 16.31
N LEU A 285 -2.51 -5.64 17.41
CA LEU A 285 -2.86 -6.58 18.47
C LEU A 285 -3.80 -7.67 17.95
N VAL A 286 -4.86 -7.29 17.23
CA VAL A 286 -5.84 -8.25 16.70
C VAL A 286 -5.16 -9.20 15.71
N VAL A 287 -4.27 -8.70 14.84
CA VAL A 287 -3.52 -9.54 13.89
C VAL A 287 -2.60 -10.52 14.61
N VAL A 288 -1.82 -10.06 15.59
CA VAL A 288 -0.91 -10.92 16.37
C VAL A 288 -1.69 -12.00 17.11
N VAL A 289 -2.79 -11.66 17.77
CA VAL A 289 -3.68 -12.64 18.43
C VAL A 289 -4.23 -13.64 17.42
N SER A 290 -4.68 -13.17 16.25
CA SER A 290 -5.21 -14.04 15.19
C SER A 290 -4.16 -15.04 14.70
N ILE A 291 -2.91 -14.60 14.53
CA ILE A 291 -1.78 -15.45 14.13
C ILE A 291 -1.50 -16.51 15.21
N LEU A 292 -1.45 -16.12 16.48
CA LEU A 292 -1.21 -17.04 17.60
C LEU A 292 -2.31 -18.10 17.70
N VAL A 293 -3.57 -17.71 17.55
CA VAL A 293 -4.72 -18.63 17.52
C VAL A 293 -4.60 -19.58 16.34
N ALA A 294 -4.30 -19.09 15.13
CA ALA A 294 -4.15 -19.92 13.94
C ALA A 294 -3.03 -20.97 14.10
N PHE A 295 -1.84 -20.58 14.56
CA PHE A 295 -0.75 -21.54 14.81
C PHE A 295 -1.08 -22.54 15.93
N THR A 296 -1.78 -22.10 16.98
CA THR A 296 -2.23 -23.01 18.05
C THR A 296 -3.18 -24.07 17.49
N LEU A 297 -4.12 -23.68 16.62
CA LEU A 297 -5.03 -24.60 15.93
C LEU A 297 -4.27 -25.58 15.03
N VAL A 298 -3.26 -25.12 14.28
CA VAL A 298 -2.39 -26.00 13.47
C VAL A 298 -1.74 -27.07 14.33
N VAL A 299 -1.08 -26.67 15.43
CA VAL A 299 -0.39 -27.60 16.32
C VAL A 299 -1.37 -28.61 16.93
N GLN A 300 -2.55 -28.17 17.35
CA GLN A 300 -3.57 -29.07 17.90
C GLN A 300 -4.06 -30.07 16.85
N LEU A 301 -4.27 -29.64 15.60
CA LEU A 301 -4.78 -30.51 14.57
C LEU A 301 -3.75 -31.56 14.13
N VAL A 302 -2.49 -31.16 13.98
CA VAL A 302 -1.39 -32.10 13.68
C VAL A 302 -1.22 -33.12 14.81
N ARG A 303 -1.29 -32.69 16.09
CA ARG A 303 -1.28 -33.62 17.24
C ARG A 303 -2.44 -34.61 17.25
N ARG A 304 -3.62 -34.24 16.72
CA ARG A 304 -4.77 -35.16 16.62
C ARG A 304 -4.59 -36.18 15.51
N GLN A 305 -3.88 -35.82 14.44
CA GLN A 305 -3.58 -36.74 13.33
C GLN A 305 -2.53 -37.77 13.73
N ASP A 306 -1.53 -37.37 14.51
CA ASP A 306 -0.49 -38.26 15.06
C ASP A 306 -1.05 -39.35 16.00
N ARG A 307 -2.23 -39.12 16.60
CA ARG A 307 -2.88 -40.07 17.51
C ARG A 307 -3.84 -41.05 16.82
N ARG A 308 -4.07 -40.93 15.52
CA ARG A 308 -4.99 -41.77 14.74
C ARG A 308 -4.23 -42.74 13.85
#